data_AF-A0AAN6MCH1-F1
#
_entry.id   AF-A0AAN6MCH1-F1
#
_cell.length_a   1.000
_cell.length_b   1.000
_cell.length_c   1.000
_cell.angle_alpha   90.00
_cell.angle_beta   90.00
_cell.angle_gamma   90.00
#
_symmetry.space_group_name_H-M   'P 1'
#
loop_
_entity.id
_entity.type
_entity.pdbx_description
1 polymer ?
#
loop_
_entity_poly.entity_id
_entity_poly.type
_entity_poly.pdbx_seq_one_letter_code
_entity_poly.pdbx_strand_id
1 'polypeptide(L)'
;MESFGPMSLVCSSLRQRPAWASTATHLLQSDGRRWRETHLGGTHDIALSIPTPHSETYQPLRLLLLSSSDLTTPDTLARIQHLHSTDPNAMLLFLLDQTTITTNPHQTALQSFMNLNITY
;
A
#
# COMPACT_ATOMS: atom_id res chain seq x y z
N MET A 1 13.81 -5.12 30.67
CA MET A 1 14.01 -5.77 29.37
C MET A 1 12.86 -5.30 28.50
N GLU A 2 13.09 -4.34 27.60
CA GLU A 2 12.00 -3.81 26.77
C GLU A 2 11.54 -4.89 25.80
N SER A 3 10.29 -5.33 25.95
CA SER A 3 9.62 -6.16 24.96
C SER A 3 9.48 -5.34 23.69
N PHE A 4 10.31 -5.63 22.70
CA PHE A 4 10.26 -4.95 21.43
C PHE A 4 9.10 -5.51 20.62
N GLY A 5 8.05 -4.70 20.44
CA GLY A 5 6.92 -5.03 19.58
C GLY A 5 7.34 -5.35 18.13
N PRO A 6 6.48 -6.01 17.35
CA PRO A 6 6.80 -6.49 16.02
C PRO A 6 7.06 -5.36 15.02
N MET A 7 7.90 -5.66 14.04
CA MET A 7 8.40 -4.70 13.06
C MET A 7 7.47 -4.60 11.85
N SER A 8 7.13 -3.37 11.45
CA SER A 8 6.42 -3.09 10.20
C SER A 8 7.40 -2.85 9.07
N LEU A 9 7.05 -3.25 7.85
CA LEU A 9 7.93 -3.17 6.68
C LEU A 9 7.35 -2.22 5.63
N VAL A 10 8.23 -1.46 4.98
CA VAL A 10 7.90 -0.63 3.82
C VAL A 10 8.81 -1.01 2.65
N CYS A 11 8.23 -1.11 1.45
CA CYS A 11 8.98 -1.48 0.25
C CYS A 11 9.86 -0.33 -0.22
N SER A 12 11.14 -0.59 -0.51
CA SER A 12 12.07 0.40 -1.02
C SER A 12 11.70 0.95 -2.41
N SER A 13 10.98 0.16 -3.22
CA SER A 13 10.52 0.59 -4.54
C SER A 13 9.46 1.70 -4.50
N LEU A 14 8.84 1.96 -3.34
CA LEU A 14 7.92 3.09 -3.18
C LEU A 14 8.59 4.43 -3.51
N ARG A 15 9.91 4.57 -3.28
CA ARG A 15 10.67 5.78 -3.60
C ARG A 15 10.69 6.11 -5.09
N GLN A 16 10.51 5.11 -5.94
CA GLN A 16 10.51 5.25 -7.40
C GLN A 16 9.14 5.67 -7.95
N ARG A 17 8.10 5.68 -7.11
CA ARG A 17 6.73 6.03 -7.51
C ARG A 17 6.47 7.47 -7.08
N PRO A 18 6.37 8.43 -8.02
CA PRO A 18 6.32 9.87 -7.67
C PRO A 18 5.25 10.23 -6.65
N ALA A 19 4.05 9.64 -6.76
CA ALA A 19 2.94 9.84 -5.83
C ALA A 19 3.23 9.38 -4.38
N TRP A 20 4.23 8.50 -4.20
CA TRP A 20 4.55 7.84 -2.94
C TRP A 20 6.01 8.02 -2.50
N ALA A 21 6.78 8.86 -3.19
CA ALA A 21 8.22 8.91 -3.04
C ALA A 21 8.67 9.27 -1.61
N SER A 22 7.87 10.08 -0.90
CA SER A 22 8.11 10.48 0.48
C SER A 22 7.57 9.50 1.53
N THR A 23 6.68 8.57 1.15
CA THR A 23 5.99 7.67 2.07
C THR A 23 6.96 6.84 2.91
N ALA A 24 7.95 6.21 2.27
CA ALA A 24 8.94 5.40 2.98
C ALA A 24 9.69 6.22 4.04
N THR A 25 10.12 7.44 3.70
CA THR A 25 10.78 8.35 4.63
C THR A 25 9.87 8.72 5.80
N HIS A 26 8.62 9.12 5.54
CA HIS A 26 7.68 9.51 6.59
C HIS A 26 7.36 8.36 7.55
N LEU A 27 7.22 7.13 7.03
CA LEU A 27 6.99 5.96 7.86
C LEU A 27 8.22 5.66 8.74
N LEU A 28 9.42 5.65 8.16
CA LEU A 28 10.67 5.44 8.91
C LEU A 28 10.91 6.48 10.01
N GLN A 29 10.43 7.71 9.83
CA GLN A 29 10.53 8.80 10.80
C GLN A 29 9.36 8.86 11.79
N SER A 30 8.33 8.01 11.63
CA SER A 30 7.15 8.06 12.49
C SER A 30 7.42 7.43 13.86
N ASP A 31 7.09 8.15 14.93
CA ASP A 31 7.32 7.72 16.32
C ASP A 31 6.35 6.63 16.81
N GLY A 32 5.43 6.15 15.97
CA GLY A 32 4.35 5.24 16.36
C GLY A 32 4.62 3.75 16.13
N ARG A 33 5.53 3.38 15.21
CA ARG A 33 5.83 1.98 14.85
C ARG A 33 7.29 1.81 14.47
N ARG A 34 7.83 0.62 14.72
CA ARG A 34 9.17 0.24 14.25
C ARG A 34 9.11 -0.13 12.78
N TRP A 35 9.39 0.85 11.93
CA TRP A 35 9.48 0.65 10.50
C TRP A 35 10.86 0.18 10.06
N ARG A 36 10.89 -0.70 9.08
CA ARG A 36 12.11 -1.05 8.34
C ARG A 36 11.82 -1.03 6.85
N GLU A 37 12.72 -0.42 6.10
CA GLU A 37 12.68 -0.45 4.65
C GLU A 37 13.36 -1.72 4.13
N THR A 38 12.71 -2.41 3.18
CA THR A 38 13.24 -3.63 2.55
C THR A 38 12.65 -3.81 1.14
N HIS A 39 13.13 -4.79 0.38
CA HIS A 39 12.51 -5.18 -0.89
C HIS A 39 11.44 -6.26 -0.64
N LEU A 40 10.17 -5.98 -1.00
CA LEU A 40 9.03 -6.88 -0.77
C LEU A 40 8.64 -7.71 -2.00
N GLY A 41 9.57 -7.89 -2.94
CA GLY A 41 9.42 -8.78 -4.10
C GLY A 41 8.31 -8.38 -5.07
N GLY A 42 7.91 -7.10 -5.08
CA GLY A 42 6.84 -6.58 -5.95
C GLY A 42 5.42 -6.97 -5.54
N THR A 43 5.25 -7.76 -4.47
CA THR A 43 3.94 -8.32 -4.07
C THR A 43 3.05 -7.30 -3.34
N HIS A 44 3.63 -6.50 -2.45
CA HIS A 44 2.94 -5.47 -1.67
C HIS A 44 3.92 -4.32 -1.36
N ASP A 45 3.38 -3.20 -0.93
CA ASP A 45 4.14 -1.99 -0.66
C ASP A 45 4.40 -1.78 0.84
N ILE A 46 3.50 -2.27 1.71
CA ILE A 46 3.62 -2.17 3.17
C ILE A 46 3.17 -3.49 3.82
N ALA A 47 3.92 -3.96 4.84
CA ALA A 47 3.48 -5.02 5.74
C ALA A 47 3.34 -4.47 7.16
N LEU A 48 2.12 -4.50 7.71
CA LEU A 48 1.84 -4.14 9.09
C LEU A 48 1.72 -5.38 9.95
N SER A 49 2.30 -5.35 11.14
CA SER A 49 2.01 -6.36 12.17
C SER A 49 0.77 -5.92 12.96
N ILE A 50 -0.30 -6.71 12.87
CA ILE A 50 -1.55 -6.48 13.59
C ILE A 50 -1.65 -7.49 14.73
N PRO A 51 -1.90 -7.02 15.98
CA PRO A 51 -2.13 -7.93 17.10
C PRO A 51 -3.39 -8.75 16.84
N THR A 52 -3.32 -10.06 17.05
CA THR A 52 -4.53 -10.89 17.05
C THR A 52 -5.22 -10.79 18.42
N PRO A 53 -6.55 -10.56 18.47
CA PRO A 53 -7.27 -10.54 19.74
C PRO A 53 -7.05 -11.86 20.49
N HIS A 54 -6.72 -11.77 21.79
CA HIS A 54 -6.53 -12.92 22.70
C HIS A 54 -5.32 -13.82 22.41
N SER A 55 -4.30 -13.31 21.69
CA SER A 55 -3.04 -14.03 21.46
C SER A 55 -1.85 -13.07 21.49
N GLU A 56 -0.68 -13.56 21.91
CA GLU A 56 0.59 -12.83 21.81
C GLU A 56 1.17 -12.87 20.38
N THR A 57 0.46 -13.48 19.44
CA THR A 57 0.86 -13.54 18.02
C THR A 57 0.39 -12.32 17.24
N TYR A 58 1.10 -12.06 16.15
CA TYR A 58 0.79 -10.97 15.22
C TYR A 58 0.59 -11.54 13.83
N GLN A 59 -0.41 -11.03 13.12
CA GLN A 59 -0.64 -11.37 11.72
C GLN A 59 -0.15 -10.24 10.82
N PRO A 60 0.50 -10.57 9.69
CA PRO A 60 0.82 -9.57 8.69
C PRO A 60 -0.48 -9.11 8.00
N LEU A 61 -0.68 -7.80 7.91
CA LEU A 61 -1.59 -7.17 6.96
C LEU A 61 -0.74 -6.60 5.83
N ARG A 62 -0.96 -7.07 4.60
CA ARG A 62 -0.25 -6.60 3.42
C ARG A 62 -1.06 -5.53 2.70
N LEU A 63 -0.42 -4.40 2.40
CA LEU A 63 -1.07 -3.28 1.73
C LEU A 63 -0.40 -3.04 0.39
N LEU A 64 -1.22 -2.88 -0.64
CA LEU A 64 -0.81 -2.34 -1.94
C LEU A 64 -1.32 -0.91 -2.03
N LEU A 65 -0.38 0.01 -2.22
CA LEU A 65 -0.66 1.43 -2.35
C LEU A 65 -0.89 1.69 -3.83
N LEU A 66 -1.94 2.42 -4.19
CA LEU A 66 -2.33 2.66 -5.57
C LEU A 66 -2.66 4.14 -5.76
N SER A 67 -2.15 4.74 -6.82
CA SER A 67 -2.48 6.08 -7.30
C SER A 67 -3.14 5.97 -8.67
N SER A 68 -3.73 7.07 -9.17
CA SER A 68 -4.33 7.10 -10.50
C SER A 68 -3.35 6.68 -11.61
N SER A 69 -2.07 7.06 -11.51
CA SER A 69 -1.02 6.67 -12.45
C SER A 69 -0.67 5.19 -12.42
N ASP A 70 -0.93 4.48 -11.31
CA ASP A 70 -0.68 3.04 -11.26
C ASP A 70 -1.74 2.28 -12.07
N LEU A 71 -2.95 2.82 -12.19
CA LEU A 71 -4.09 2.18 -12.87
C LEU A 71 -3.99 2.17 -14.39
N THR A 72 -3.10 2.99 -14.95
CA THR A 72 -2.85 2.99 -16.39
C THR A 72 -1.85 1.91 -16.81
N THR A 73 -1.34 1.10 -15.87
CA THR A 73 -0.33 0.07 -16.14
C THR A 73 -0.94 -1.34 -16.00
N PRO A 74 -0.74 -2.24 -16.98
CA PRO A 74 -1.22 -3.63 -16.90
C PRO A 74 -0.68 -4.39 -15.68
N ASP A 75 0.54 -4.08 -15.26
CA ASP A 75 1.22 -4.71 -14.13
C ASP A 75 0.46 -4.50 -12.80
N THR A 76 -0.26 -3.40 -12.66
CA THR A 76 -1.03 -3.12 -11.44
C THR A 76 -2.16 -4.12 -11.23
N LEU A 77 -2.87 -4.52 -12.29
CA LEU A 77 -3.92 -5.52 -12.18
C LEU A 77 -3.34 -6.89 -11.77
N ALA A 78 -2.19 -7.27 -12.33
CA ALA A 78 -1.49 -8.49 -11.95
C ALA A 78 -1.05 -8.47 -10.47
N ARG A 79 -0.58 -7.33 -9.96
CA ARG A 79 -0.24 -7.15 -8.53
C ARG A 79 -1.47 -7.27 -7.63
N ILE A 80 -2.61 -6.69 -8.02
CA ILE A 80 -3.87 -6.81 -7.28
C ILE A 80 -4.33 -8.27 -7.22
N GLN A 81 -4.33 -8.96 -8.36
CA GLN A 81 -4.73 -10.38 -8.44
C GLN A 81 -3.79 -11.28 -7.63
N HIS A 82 -2.48 -11.03 -7.71
CA HIS A 82 -1.49 -11.77 -6.93
C HIS A 82 -1.65 -11.55 -5.42
N LEU A 83 -1.91 -10.30 -4.99
CA LEU A 83 -2.15 -10.00 -3.59
C LEU A 83 -3.41 -10.74 -3.08
N HIS A 84 -4.50 -10.72 -3.87
CA HIS A 84 -5.73 -11.42 -3.54
C HIS A 84 -5.56 -12.94 -3.43
N SER A 85 -4.74 -13.55 -4.28
CA SER A 85 -4.53 -15.00 -4.25
C SER A 85 -3.56 -15.48 -3.16
N THR A 86 -2.68 -14.60 -2.67
CA THR A 86 -1.57 -14.99 -1.80
C THR A 86 -1.83 -14.72 -0.32
N ASP A 87 -2.67 -13.75 0.02
CA ASP A 87 -2.89 -13.36 1.42
C ASP A 87 -4.37 -13.08 1.73
N PRO A 88 -4.96 -13.81 2.71
CA PRO A 88 -6.31 -13.49 3.19
C PRO A 88 -6.38 -12.13 3.90
N ASN A 89 -5.26 -11.62 4.41
CA ASN A 89 -5.17 -10.34 5.11
C ASN A 89 -4.49 -9.29 4.21
N ALA A 90 -5.21 -8.88 3.17
CA ALA A 90 -4.74 -7.91 2.20
C ALA A 90 -5.64 -6.66 2.15
N MET A 91 -5.04 -5.51 1.83
CA MET A 91 -5.77 -4.25 1.64
C MET A 91 -5.21 -3.47 0.45
N LEU A 92 -6.11 -2.86 -0.31
CA LEU A 92 -5.75 -1.87 -1.32
C LEU A 92 -5.97 -0.47 -0.73
N LEU A 93 -4.94 0.37 -0.76
CA LEU A 93 -5.02 1.75 -0.33
C LEU A 93 -4.90 2.66 -1.55
N PHE A 94 -5.97 3.36 -1.88
CA PHE A 94 -6.02 4.27 -3.02
C PHE A 94 -5.76 5.72 -2.60
N LEU A 95 -4.74 6.33 -3.18
CA LEU A 95 -4.50 7.76 -3.10
C LEU A 95 -5.46 8.48 -4.03
N LEU A 96 -6.39 9.20 -3.43
CA LEU A 96 -7.26 10.13 -4.13
C LEU A 96 -6.59 11.50 -4.10
N ASP A 97 -6.05 11.94 -5.22
CA ASP A 97 -5.65 13.33 -5.37
C ASP A 97 -6.90 14.18 -5.58
N GLN A 98 -7.20 15.05 -4.60
CA GLN A 98 -8.28 16.04 -4.68
C GLN A 98 -7.79 17.42 -5.15
N THR A 99 -6.48 17.59 -5.36
CA THR A 99 -5.84 18.88 -5.64
C THR A 99 -5.57 19.13 -7.12
N THR A 100 -5.73 18.12 -7.98
CA THR A 100 -5.86 18.39 -9.40
C THR A 100 -7.21 19.07 -9.64
N ILE A 101 -7.18 20.40 -9.65
CA ILE A 101 -8.04 21.20 -10.52
C ILE A 101 -7.72 20.71 -11.94
N THR A 102 -8.28 19.57 -12.33
CA THR A 102 -8.13 19.03 -13.67
C THR A 102 -8.85 20.02 -14.58
N THR A 103 -8.14 20.58 -15.54
CA THR A 103 -8.74 21.36 -16.64
C THR A 103 -9.76 20.54 -17.44
N ASN A 104 -9.79 19.22 -17.21
CA ASN A 104 -10.81 18.31 -17.68
C ASN A 104 -11.68 17.84 -16.48
N PRO A 105 -12.89 18.40 -16.27
CA PRO A 105 -13.78 18.05 -15.16
C PRO A 105 -14.33 16.62 -15.22
N HIS A 106 -13.98 15.86 -16.25
CA HIS A 106 -14.52 14.54 -16.55
C HIS A 106 -13.60 13.35 -16.21
N GLN A 107 -12.45 13.58 -15.56
CA GLN A 107 -11.55 12.51 -15.10
C GLN A 107 -10.97 12.88 -13.73
N THR A 108 -11.67 12.50 -12.67
CA THR A 108 -11.19 12.60 -11.30
C THR A 108 -10.49 11.30 -10.87
N ALA A 109 -9.60 11.35 -9.88
CA ALA A 109 -9.02 10.15 -9.26
C ALA A 109 -10.12 9.19 -8.74
N LEU A 110 -11.25 9.75 -8.29
CA LEU A 110 -12.43 8.99 -7.88
C LEU A 110 -13.06 8.23 -9.07
N GLN A 111 -13.16 8.84 -10.24
CA GLN A 111 -13.69 8.18 -11.43
C GLN A 111 -12.76 7.06 -11.93
N SER A 112 -11.44 7.26 -11.87
CA SER A 112 -10.48 6.17 -12.13
C SER A 112 -10.65 4.99 -11.16
N PHE A 113 -10.90 5.28 -9.88
CA PHE A 113 -11.24 4.26 -8.89
C PHE A 113 -12.56 3.55 -9.21
N MET A 114 -13.63 4.28 -9.54
CA MET A 114 -14.94 3.68 -9.86
C MET A 114 -14.90 2.85 -11.16
N ASN A 115 -13.99 3.17 -12.08
CA ASN A 115 -13.80 2.44 -13.33
C ASN A 115 -12.88 1.21 -13.22
N LEU A 116 -12.30 0.94 -12.04
CA LEU A 116 -11.59 -0.32 -11.80
C LEU A 116 -12.58 -1.47 -11.84
N ASN A 117 -12.68 -2.12 -12.99
CA ASN A 117 -13.44 -3.35 -13.13
C ASN A 117 -12.52 -4.53 -12.82
N ILE A 118 -12.54 -5.00 -11.58
CA ILE A 118 -11.83 -6.21 -11.17
C ILE A 118 -12.73 -7.39 -11.57
N THR A 119 -12.58 -7.87 -12.80
CA THR A 119 -13.28 -9.09 -13.24
C THR A 119 -12.59 -10.32 -12.66
N TYR A 120 -13.39 -11.16 -12.01
CA TYR A 120 -13.02 -12.44 -11.40
C TYR A 120 -13.11 -13.60 -12.39
#